data_AF-A0A3E0R206-F1
#
_entry.id   AF-A0A3E0R206-F1
#
_cell.length_a   1.000
_cell.length_b   1.000
_cell.length_c   1.000
_cell.angle_alpha   90.00
_cell.angle_beta   90.00
_cell.angle_gamma   90.00
#
_symmetry.space_group_name_H-M   'P 1'
#
loop_
_entity.id
_entity.type
_entity.pdbx_description
1 polymer ?
#
loop_
_entity_poly.entity_id
_entity_poly.type
_entity_poly.pdbx_seq_one_letter_code
_entity_poly.pdbx_strand_id
1 'polypeptide(L)'
;MPRRRGGSFHRIASGRSCHGCRNIPLLKYGALRHTSSVQLQQWPARRVKAVKFLFKWVLNGIIVTLMLAWYADVTYLTAFIAASLLTVVAFLIGDMVLLPSTNNAVATISDFLLAAVYLGVVRYFYDLNLSFGEIIIISALVAWAEWLYHRYILGQKLDVAG
;
A
#
# COMPACT_ATOMS: atom_id res chain seq x y z
N MET A 1 -4.56 -52.48 54.85
CA MET A 1 -6.05 -52.48 54.91
C MET A 1 -6.62 -51.78 53.66
N PRO A 2 -7.82 -52.17 53.16
CA PRO A 2 -8.14 -52.18 51.73
C PRO A 2 -9.17 -51.13 51.23
N ARG A 3 -9.12 -50.97 49.89
CA ARG A 3 -10.10 -50.63 48.83
C ARG A 3 -11.54 -50.10 49.13
N ARG A 4 -11.85 -49.06 48.33
CA ARG A 4 -13.04 -48.77 47.47
C ARG A 4 -14.45 -48.88 48.08
N ARG A 5 -15.15 -47.73 48.11
CA ARG A 5 -16.60 -47.60 48.28
C ARG A 5 -17.37 -48.03 47.02
N GLY A 6 -18.38 -48.89 47.19
CA GLY A 6 -19.52 -49.03 46.28
C GLY A 6 -20.36 -47.74 46.27
N GLY A 7 -21.19 -47.44 45.27
CA GLY A 7 -21.94 -48.33 44.40
C GLY A 7 -23.38 -48.36 44.89
N SER A 8 -24.27 -47.56 44.28
CA SER A 8 -25.70 -47.85 44.15
C SER A 8 -26.39 -46.73 43.36
N PHE A 9 -26.98 -47.01 42.20
CA PHE A 9 -28.43 -47.02 42.03
C PHE A 9 -28.82 -47.34 40.58
N HIS A 10 -29.53 -48.44 40.43
CA HIS A 10 -30.28 -48.81 39.23
C HIS A 10 -31.47 -47.86 39.01
N ARG A 11 -31.80 -47.56 37.74
CA ARG A 11 -33.19 -47.68 37.26
C ARG A 11 -33.26 -47.88 35.74
N ILE A 12 -33.98 -48.93 35.37
CA ILE A 12 -34.38 -49.36 34.02
C ILE A 12 -35.62 -48.54 33.61
N ALA A 13 -35.67 -48.06 32.36
CA ALA A 13 -36.88 -47.78 31.57
C ALA A 13 -36.44 -47.52 30.12
N SER A 14 -36.50 -48.51 29.23
CA SER A 14 -37.66 -48.85 28.39
C SER A 14 -37.90 -47.88 27.22
N GLY A 15 -37.68 -48.37 26.01
CA GLY A 15 -38.69 -48.24 24.97
C GLY A 15 -38.53 -47.11 23.94
N ARG A 16 -38.29 -47.57 22.71
CA ARG A 16 -38.75 -47.04 21.41
C ARG A 16 -37.84 -46.02 20.71
N SER A 17 -37.12 -46.59 19.73
CA SER A 17 -36.77 -45.96 18.46
C SER A 17 -37.99 -45.26 17.87
N CYS A 18 -37.98 -43.93 17.85
CA CYS A 18 -38.96 -43.13 17.13
C CYS A 18 -38.39 -42.83 15.74
N HIS A 19 -38.79 -43.66 14.77
CA HIS A 19 -38.87 -43.27 13.38
C HIS A 19 -39.78 -42.05 13.24
N GLY A 20 -39.25 -40.93 12.72
CA GLY A 20 -40.07 -39.88 12.12
C GLY A 20 -40.72 -38.87 13.08
N CYS A 21 -39.94 -38.18 13.91
CA CYS A 21 -40.31 -36.82 14.33
C CYS A 21 -39.61 -35.81 13.42
N ARG A 22 -40.40 -35.21 12.54
CA ARG A 22 -40.04 -34.04 11.75
C ARG A 22 -39.56 -32.92 12.69
N ASN A 23 -38.32 -32.54 12.40
CA ASN A 23 -37.50 -31.39 12.77
C ASN A 23 -38.15 -30.19 13.48
N ILE A 24 -37.32 -29.53 14.32
CA ILE A 24 -37.50 -28.34 15.19
C ILE A 24 -37.77 -28.77 16.66
N PRO A 25 -37.04 -28.27 17.70
CA PRO A 25 -36.42 -26.94 17.84
C PRO A 25 -34.99 -26.83 18.43
N LEU A 26 -34.41 -25.66 18.15
CA LEU A 26 -33.59 -24.78 19.00
C LEU A 26 -32.64 -25.40 20.04
N LEU A 27 -31.35 -25.22 19.75
CA LEU A 27 -30.31 -24.61 20.60
C LEU A 27 -29.01 -25.37 20.40
N LYS A 28 -28.16 -24.85 19.53
CA LYS A 28 -26.73 -24.91 19.77
C LYS A 28 -25.99 -23.97 18.83
N TYR A 29 -25.15 -23.15 19.45
CA TYR A 29 -24.15 -22.27 18.87
C TYR A 29 -24.65 -20.89 18.41
N GLY A 30 -24.61 -19.96 19.38
CA GLY A 30 -24.22 -18.60 19.10
C GLY A 30 -22.88 -18.61 18.37
N ALA A 31 -22.94 -18.43 17.05
CA ALA A 31 -21.76 -18.37 16.19
C ALA A 31 -22.08 -17.73 14.83
N LEU A 32 -23.06 -16.84 14.76
CA LEU A 32 -23.17 -15.92 13.63
C LEU A 32 -22.68 -14.56 14.11
N ARG A 33 -21.36 -14.52 14.28
CA ARG A 33 -20.59 -13.28 14.34
C ARG A 33 -21.06 -12.40 13.19
N HIS A 34 -21.68 -11.28 13.54
CA HIS A 34 -21.29 -9.95 13.10
C HIS A 34 -20.10 -9.93 12.10
N THR A 35 -20.33 -10.32 10.84
CA THR A 35 -19.45 -9.98 9.72
C THR A 35 -20.23 -9.06 8.78
N SER A 36 -20.83 -8.04 9.39
CA SER A 36 -21.29 -6.81 8.75
C SER A 36 -20.16 -5.77 8.82
N SER A 37 -18.94 -6.17 8.49
CA SER A 37 -17.84 -5.24 8.24
C SER A 37 -17.36 -5.50 6.83
N VAL A 38 -17.98 -4.77 5.90
CA VAL A 38 -17.35 -4.31 4.65
C VAL A 38 -16.74 -5.44 3.83
N GLN A 39 -17.44 -5.87 2.78
CA GLN A 39 -16.80 -6.57 1.67
C GLN A 39 -15.55 -5.78 1.26
N LEU A 40 -14.41 -6.27 1.71
CA LEU A 40 -13.10 -5.68 1.51
C LEU A 40 -12.88 -5.64 0.01
N GLN A 41 -13.18 -4.48 -0.61
CA GLN A 41 -12.28 -3.75 -1.50
C GLN A 41 -11.35 -4.67 -2.32
N GLN A 42 -11.88 -5.71 -2.97
CA GLN A 42 -11.13 -6.64 -3.81
C GLN A 42 -10.93 -5.99 -5.18
N TRP A 43 -10.30 -4.82 -5.18
CA TRP A 43 -9.92 -4.16 -6.42
C TRP A 43 -8.91 -5.06 -7.12
N PRO A 44 -9.10 -5.36 -8.41
CA PRO A 44 -8.11 -6.13 -9.16
C PRO A 44 -6.75 -5.43 -9.00
N ALA A 45 -5.71 -6.19 -8.65
CA ALA A 45 -4.38 -5.65 -8.31
C ALA A 45 -3.84 -4.64 -9.35
N ARG A 46 -4.26 -4.77 -10.61
CA ARG A 46 -3.98 -3.82 -11.70
C ARG A 46 -4.50 -2.40 -11.44
N ARG A 47 -5.71 -2.25 -10.90
CA ARG A 47 -6.32 -0.93 -10.62
C ARG A 47 -5.59 -0.20 -9.49
N VAL A 48 -5.17 -0.91 -8.45
CA VAL A 48 -4.45 -0.32 -7.32
C VAL A 48 -3.10 0.26 -7.77
N LYS A 49 -2.37 -0.43 -8.66
CA LYS A 49 -1.11 0.08 -9.22
C LYS A 49 -1.33 1.32 -10.08
N ALA A 50 -2.36 1.31 -10.93
CA ALA A 50 -2.67 2.45 -11.79
C ALA A 50 -3.01 3.72 -10.98
N VAL A 51 -3.81 3.59 -9.92
CA VAL A 51 -4.15 4.71 -9.05
C VAL A 51 -2.90 5.26 -8.34
N LYS A 52 -2.03 4.38 -7.81
CA LYS A 52 -0.75 4.79 -7.21
C LYS A 52 0.12 5.57 -8.19
N PHE A 53 0.28 5.04 -9.41
CA PHE A 53 1.03 5.70 -10.47
C PHE A 53 0.46 7.08 -10.80
N LEU A 54 -0.86 7.20 -10.98
CA LEU A 54 -1.51 8.46 -11.30
C LEU A 54 -1.26 9.53 -10.23
N PHE A 55 -1.35 9.17 -8.94
CA PHE A 55 -1.02 10.09 -7.86
C PHE A 55 0.44 10.53 -7.88
N LYS A 56 1.38 9.58 -8.05
CA LYS A 56 2.82 9.89 -8.16
C LYS A 56 3.08 10.78 -9.39
N TRP A 57 2.46 10.49 -10.52
CA TRP A 57 2.57 11.25 -11.76
C TRP A 57 2.06 12.69 -11.61
N VAL A 58 0.89 12.90 -11.01
CA VAL A 58 0.35 14.25 -10.79
C VAL A 58 1.22 15.05 -9.81
N LEU A 59 1.57 14.44 -8.68
CA LEU A 59 2.32 15.11 -7.61
C LEU A 59 3.73 15.51 -8.08
N ASN A 60 4.49 14.56 -8.64
CA ASN A 60 5.82 14.86 -9.18
C ASN A 60 5.72 15.71 -10.46
N GLY A 61 4.69 15.51 -11.28
CA GLY A 61 4.43 16.29 -12.47
C GLY A 61 4.32 17.78 -12.16
N ILE A 62 3.50 18.16 -11.18
CA ILE A 62 3.34 19.56 -10.75
C ILE A 62 4.64 20.10 -10.17
N ILE A 63 5.24 19.40 -9.21
CA ILE A 63 6.44 19.86 -8.50
C ILE A 63 7.59 20.08 -9.47
N VAL A 64 7.90 19.06 -10.28
CA VAL A 64 9.08 19.07 -11.16
C VAL A 64 8.86 20.04 -12.32
N THR A 65 7.66 20.10 -12.90
CA THR A 65 7.38 21.06 -14.00
C THR A 65 7.58 22.50 -13.54
N LEU A 66 7.02 22.87 -12.38
CA LEU A 66 7.13 24.23 -11.85
C LEU A 66 8.58 24.56 -11.48
N MET A 67 9.29 23.64 -10.82
CA MET A 67 10.68 23.85 -10.44
C MET A 67 11.60 23.94 -11.66
N LEU A 68 11.44 23.07 -12.67
CA LEU A 68 12.26 23.12 -13.89
C LEU A 68 12.00 24.39 -14.69
N ALA A 69 10.73 24.79 -14.84
CA ALA A 69 10.41 26.03 -15.54
C ALA A 69 11.01 27.25 -14.81
N TRP A 70 11.03 27.23 -13.47
CA TRP A 70 11.62 28.30 -12.66
C TRP A 70 13.15 28.34 -12.72
N TYR A 71 13.82 27.19 -12.51
CA TYR A 71 15.28 27.15 -12.39
C TYR A 71 15.99 27.07 -13.74
N ALA A 72 15.48 26.24 -14.66
CA ALA A 72 16.15 25.99 -15.94
C ALA A 72 15.73 26.97 -17.04
N ASP A 73 14.82 27.91 -16.75
CA ASP A 73 14.22 28.88 -17.70
C ASP A 73 13.71 28.22 -19.00
N VAL A 74 13.18 27.00 -18.87
CA VAL A 74 12.64 26.21 -19.98
C VAL A 74 11.14 26.41 -20.12
N THR A 75 10.62 26.15 -21.31
CA THR A 75 9.17 26.19 -21.54
C THR A 75 8.43 25.18 -20.63
N TYR A 76 7.23 25.54 -20.19
CA TYR A 76 6.39 24.66 -19.37
C TYR A 76 6.12 23.30 -20.05
N LEU A 77 6.02 23.28 -21.38
CA LEU A 77 5.81 22.03 -22.13
C LEU A 77 7.03 21.10 -22.04
N THR A 78 8.24 21.63 -22.21
CA THR A 78 9.48 20.84 -22.07
C THR A 78 9.68 20.36 -20.64
N ALA A 79 9.39 21.21 -19.65
CA ALA A 79 9.45 20.83 -18.24
C ALA A 79 8.43 19.72 -17.91
N PHE A 80 7.21 19.82 -18.45
CA PHE A 80 6.16 18.82 -18.27
C PHE A 80 6.52 17.46 -18.88
N ILE A 81 7.13 17.45 -20.07
CA ILE A 81 7.62 16.23 -20.70
C ILE A 81 8.73 15.60 -19.84
N ALA A 82 9.69 16.41 -19.37
CA ALA A 82 10.76 15.93 -18.49
C ALA A 82 10.23 15.37 -17.17
N ALA A 83 9.23 16.01 -16.56
CA ALA A 83 8.58 15.53 -15.34
C ALA A 83 7.78 14.23 -15.57
N SER A 84 7.09 14.11 -16.70
CA SER A 84 6.37 12.90 -17.09
C SER A 84 7.31 11.73 -17.35
N LEU A 85 8.47 11.98 -17.96
CA LEU A 85 9.49 10.95 -18.15
C LEU A 85 10.14 10.54 -16.82
N LEU A 86 10.46 11.50 -15.95
CA LEU A 86 10.98 11.22 -14.61
C LEU A 86 10.06 10.28 -13.83
N THR A 87 8.76 10.56 -13.84
CA THR A 87 7.76 9.77 -13.10
C THR A 87 7.58 8.37 -13.66
N VAL A 88 7.63 8.20 -14.98
CA VAL A 88 7.64 6.88 -15.61
C VAL A 88 8.86 6.08 -15.18
N VAL A 89 10.06 6.69 -15.25
CA VAL A 89 11.31 6.05 -14.82
C VAL A 89 11.27 5.73 -13.32
N ALA A 90 10.78 6.66 -12.49
CA ALA A 90 10.64 6.49 -11.05
C ALA A 90 9.69 5.35 -10.68
N PHE A 91 8.55 5.25 -11.37
CA PHE A 91 7.62 4.16 -11.15
C PHE A 91 8.18 2.81 -11.58
N LEU A 92 8.87 2.74 -12.72
CA LEU A 92 9.43 1.48 -13.22
C LEU A 92 10.61 1.01 -12.35
N ILE A 93 11.53 1.90 -12.01
CA ILE A 93 12.76 1.55 -11.29
C ILE A 93 12.53 1.56 -9.77
N GLY A 94 11.97 2.63 -9.21
CA GLY A 94 11.66 2.70 -7.78
C GLY A 94 10.53 1.74 -7.42
N ASP A 95 9.34 1.99 -7.95
CA ASP A 95 8.13 1.33 -7.43
C ASP A 95 7.94 -0.13 -7.85
N MET A 96 8.56 -0.61 -8.93
CA MET A 96 8.46 -2.03 -9.31
C MET A 96 9.64 -2.86 -8.82
N VAL A 97 10.85 -2.29 -8.75
CA VAL A 97 12.06 -3.05 -8.38
C VAL A 97 12.35 -2.98 -6.88
N LEU A 98 12.13 -1.83 -6.22
CA LEU A 98 12.45 -1.72 -4.78
C LEU A 98 11.31 -2.16 -3.87
N LEU A 99 10.05 -1.90 -4.23
CA LEU A 99 8.89 -2.21 -3.37
C LEU A 99 8.76 -3.65 -2.85
N PRO A 100 9.25 -4.71 -3.52
CA PRO A 100 9.16 -6.07 -2.96
C PRO A 100 10.01 -6.29 -1.71
N SER A 101 11.01 -5.43 -1.42
CA SER A 101 12.08 -5.80 -0.48
C SER A 101 12.54 -4.70 0.49
N THR A 102 11.92 -3.51 0.53
CA THR A 102 12.49 -2.37 1.26
C THR A 102 11.57 -1.72 2.29
N ASN A 103 12.17 -1.28 3.40
CA ASN A 103 11.53 -0.44 4.43
C ASN A 103 11.21 0.97 3.88
N ASN A 104 10.23 1.66 4.47
CA ASN A 104 9.75 2.97 4.01
C ASN A 104 10.86 4.02 3.83
N ALA A 105 11.89 4.00 4.70
CA ALA A 105 13.02 4.94 4.60
C ALA A 105 13.90 4.69 3.37
N VAL A 106 14.08 3.42 2.99
CA VAL A 106 14.90 3.03 1.84
C VAL A 106 14.21 3.43 0.53
N ALA A 107 12.87 3.32 0.46
CA ALA A 107 12.10 3.80 -0.68
C ALA A 107 12.35 5.30 -0.92
N THR A 108 12.21 6.13 0.12
CA THR A 108 12.46 7.57 0.01
C THR A 108 13.88 7.93 -0.43
N ILE A 109 14.91 7.26 0.11
CA ILE A 109 16.30 7.49 -0.32
C ILE A 109 16.51 7.10 -1.78
N SER A 110 15.88 6.02 -2.23
CA SER A 110 15.98 5.58 -3.60
C SER A 110 15.32 6.55 -4.58
N ASP A 111 14.14 7.08 -4.24
CA ASP A 111 13.42 8.05 -5.07
C ASP A 111 14.20 9.37 -5.15
N PHE A 112 14.85 9.78 -4.05
CA PHE A 112 15.79 10.90 -4.04
C PHE A 112 16.95 10.69 -5.03
N LEU A 113 17.66 9.57 -4.91
CA LEU A 113 18.82 9.27 -5.75
C LEU A 113 18.42 9.14 -7.22
N LEU A 114 17.29 8.50 -7.48
CA LEU A 114 16.78 8.30 -8.83
C LEU A 114 16.41 9.63 -9.48
N ALA A 115 15.73 10.52 -8.76
CA ALA A 115 15.43 11.87 -9.24
C ALA A 115 16.69 12.70 -9.49
N ALA A 116 17.67 12.65 -8.58
CA ALA A 116 18.94 13.37 -8.73
C ALA A 116 19.74 12.90 -9.95
N VAL A 117 19.87 11.58 -10.12
CA VAL A 117 20.56 10.98 -11.27
C VAL A 117 19.84 11.31 -12.57
N TYR A 118 18.51 11.16 -12.60
CA TYR A 118 17.71 11.48 -13.78
C TYR A 118 17.87 12.94 -14.20
N LEU A 119 17.73 13.89 -13.27
CA LEU A 119 17.88 15.31 -13.57
C LEU A 119 19.31 15.66 -14.00
N GLY A 120 20.33 15.02 -13.41
CA GLY A 120 21.72 15.15 -13.85
C GLY A 120 21.93 14.67 -15.28
N VAL A 121 21.33 13.53 -15.64
CA VAL A 121 21.36 12.99 -17.01
C VAL A 121 20.64 13.92 -17.98
N VAL A 122 19.41 14.35 -17.67
CA VAL A 122 18.64 15.26 -18.52
C VAL A 122 19.38 16.59 -18.69
N ARG A 123 19.96 17.14 -17.61
CA ARG A 123 20.80 18.33 -17.69
C ARG A 123 21.95 18.15 -18.69
N TYR A 124 22.66 17.03 -18.63
CA TYR A 124 23.80 16.75 -19.52
C TYR A 124 23.39 16.59 -20.98
N PHE A 125 22.25 15.97 -21.26
CA PHE A 125 21.79 15.74 -22.64
C PHE A 125 21.08 16.94 -23.28
N TYR A 126 20.42 17.77 -22.48
CA TYR A 126 19.63 18.91 -22.96
C TYR A 126 20.26 20.28 -22.64
N ASP A 127 21.51 20.30 -22.16
CA ASP A 127 22.25 21.50 -21.74
C ASP A 127 21.39 22.46 -20.88
N LEU A 128 20.63 21.90 -19.94
CA LEU A 128 19.75 22.69 -19.08
C LEU A 128 20.58 23.59 -18.16
N ASN A 129 20.12 24.83 -17.96
CA ASN A 129 20.71 25.78 -17.03
C ASN A 129 20.31 25.47 -15.57
N LEU A 130 20.62 24.26 -15.13
CA LEU A 130 20.38 23.77 -13.77
C LEU A 130 21.71 23.60 -13.07
N SER A 131 21.91 24.25 -11.94
CA SER A 131 23.05 24.01 -11.05
C SER A 131 22.92 22.67 -10.32
N PHE A 132 24.03 22.19 -9.77
CA PHE A 132 24.02 20.96 -8.96
C PHE A 132 23.19 21.10 -7.67
N GLY A 133 23.19 22.31 -7.07
CA GLY A 133 22.37 22.59 -5.90
C GLY A 133 20.87 22.52 -6.18
N GLU A 134 20.43 23.03 -7.32
CA GLU A 134 19.03 22.97 -7.73
C GLU A 134 18.57 21.53 -7.98
N ILE A 135 19.41 20.71 -8.61
CA ILE A 135 19.12 19.27 -8.78
C ILE A 135 18.85 18.61 -7.43
N ILE A 136 19.71 18.85 -6.44
CA ILE A 136 19.56 18.30 -5.09
C ILE A 136 18.28 18.82 -4.42
N ILE A 137 17.97 20.10 -4.57
CA ILE A 137 16.75 20.69 -4.00
C ILE A 137 15.50 20.06 -4.60
N ILE A 138 15.46 19.93 -5.94
CA ILE A 138 14.33 19.33 -6.64
C ILE A 138 14.18 17.85 -6.27
N SER A 139 15.27 17.09 -6.24
CA SER A 139 15.23 15.67 -5.86
C SER A 139 14.84 15.48 -4.40
N ALA A 140 15.30 16.34 -3.49
CA ALA A 140 14.90 16.34 -2.09
C ALA A 140 13.40 16.62 -1.94
N LEU A 141 12.87 17.58 -2.71
CA LEU A 141 11.46 17.92 -2.69
C LEU A 141 10.57 16.78 -3.22
N VAL A 142 10.99 16.12 -4.31
CA VAL A 142 10.32 14.93 -4.85
C VAL A 142 10.31 13.80 -3.81
N ALA A 143 11.46 13.47 -3.24
CA ALA A 143 11.55 12.41 -2.23
C ALA A 143 10.73 12.73 -0.98
N TRP A 144 10.72 13.99 -0.53
CA TRP A 144 9.90 14.44 0.59
C TRP A 144 8.41 14.30 0.29
N ALA A 145 7.98 14.69 -0.91
CA ALA A 145 6.58 14.59 -1.30
C ALA A 145 6.11 13.13 -1.45
N GLU A 146 7.00 12.23 -1.90
CA GLU A 146 6.73 10.80 -1.92
C GLU A 146 6.75 10.16 -0.53
N TRP A 147 7.66 10.57 0.35
CA TRP A 147 7.63 10.18 1.76
C TRP A 147 6.31 10.57 2.43
N LEU A 148 5.84 11.78 2.17
CA LEU A 148 4.55 12.29 2.63
C LEU A 148 3.41 11.39 2.14
N TYR A 149 3.44 11.03 0.85
CA TYR A 149 2.49 10.09 0.25
C TYR A 149 2.51 8.74 0.95
N HIS A 150 3.69 8.16 1.20
CA HIS A 150 3.81 6.90 1.94
C HIS A 150 3.24 7.00 3.35
N ARG A 151 3.49 8.10 4.06
CA ARG A 151 3.00 8.28 5.43
C ARG A 151 1.48 8.40 5.50
N TYR A 152 0.86 9.18 4.62
CA TYR A 152 -0.59 9.42 4.69
C TYR A 152 -1.44 8.33 4.02
N ILE A 153 -0.99 7.77 2.90
CA ILE A 153 -1.82 6.83 2.11
C ILE A 153 -1.53 5.37 2.43
N LEU A 154 -0.30 5.01 2.82
CA LEU A 154 0.05 3.63 3.23
C LEU A 154 0.01 3.42 4.75
N GLY A 155 0.10 4.50 5.55
CA GLY A 155 0.00 4.44 7.01
C GLY A 155 -1.33 3.88 7.53
N GLN A 156 -2.42 3.95 6.74
CA GLN A 156 -3.74 3.45 7.12
C GLN A 156 -3.87 1.91 7.10
N LYS A 157 -2.87 1.18 6.59
CA LYS A 157 -2.92 -0.29 6.50
C LYS A 157 -2.30 -1.04 7.67
N LEU A 158 -1.71 -0.34 8.65
CA LEU A 158 -1.02 -0.97 9.78
C LEU A 158 -1.71 -0.75 11.14
N ASP A 159 -2.82 -0.02 11.19
CA ASP A 159 -3.57 0.29 12.43
C ASP A 159 -4.94 -0.42 12.54
N VAL A 160 -5.26 -1.29 11.57
CA VAL A 160 -6.49 -2.13 11.57
C VAL A 160 -6.17 -3.61 11.82
N ALA A 161 -4.93 -3.90 12.23
CA ALA A 161 -4.44 -5.23 12.58
C ALA A 161 -3.70 -5.26 13.93
N GLY A 162 -3.96 -4.26 14.78
CA GLY A 162 -3.57 -4.24 16.20
C GLY A 162 -4.70 -4.73 17.09
#